data_AF-A0A9P6IHN1-F1
#
_entry.id   AF-A0A9P6IHN1-F1
#
_cell.length_a   1.000
_cell.length_b   1.000
_cell.length_c   1.000
_cell.angle_alpha   90.00
_cell.angle_beta   90.00
_cell.angle_gamma   90.00
#
_symmetry.space_group_name_H-M   'P 1'
#
loop_
_entity.id
_entity.type
_entity.pdbx_description
1 polymer ?
#
loop_
_entity_poly.entity_id
_entity_poly.type
_entity_poly.pdbx_seq_one_letter_code
_entity_poly.pdbx_strand_id
1 'polypeptide(L)'
;MIQIRTLTSAPHSVKEPSAPRSVEERSVEEPSANYRPGKEGFAPGMPHPPGSSASPPPPPTPRTVDSIPPMSKKHEVKVKGSPNQRFKLEMTKLRHNYQREHLIQEQSKREEIQWQRGGALRKLQARQARDREENQGRLSFEQLMQPNEGMTITGPERQAQVMEFVNQRRIKRQENYRLAEERLSEERMDAMIRLFHAAGDFVTMENLDAKVHEFYEAGMTMQNKVYVLDVQDMVADV
;
A
#
# COMPACT_ATOMS: atom_id res chain seq x y z
N MET A 1 -21.44 -42.36 -31.86
CA MET A 1 -20.38 -43.35 -31.58
C MET A 1 -19.91 -43.16 -30.15
N ILE A 2 -20.28 -44.07 -29.25
CA ILE A 2 -20.05 -43.99 -27.81
C ILE A 2 -18.78 -44.80 -27.51
N GLN A 3 -17.71 -44.13 -27.08
CA GLN A 3 -16.45 -44.79 -26.70
C GLN A 3 -16.51 -45.22 -25.24
N ILE A 4 -16.55 -46.53 -25.02
CA ILE A 4 -16.50 -47.19 -23.71
C ILE A 4 -15.03 -47.21 -23.26
N ARG A 5 -14.69 -46.44 -22.22
CA ARG A 5 -13.36 -46.45 -21.59
C ARG A 5 -13.25 -47.64 -20.64
N THR A 6 -12.37 -48.59 -20.96
CA THR A 6 -12.00 -49.72 -20.10
C THR A 6 -11.12 -49.23 -18.93
N LEU A 7 -11.55 -49.50 -17.70
CA LEU A 7 -10.78 -49.24 -16.48
C LEU A 7 -9.73 -50.36 -16.29
N THR A 8 -8.47 -50.05 -16.54
CA THR A 8 -7.33 -50.91 -16.23
C THR A 8 -6.99 -50.78 -14.75
N SER A 9 -7.34 -51.83 -13.98
CA SER A 9 -6.97 -52.03 -12.58
C SER A 9 -5.45 -52.19 -12.45
N ALA A 10 -4.80 -51.26 -11.74
CA ALA A 10 -3.37 -51.33 -11.42
C ALA A 10 -3.11 -52.37 -10.30
N PRO A 11 -2.03 -53.15 -10.39
CA PRO A 11 -1.68 -54.13 -9.35
C PRO A 11 -1.27 -53.44 -8.05
N HIS A 12 -1.90 -53.86 -6.94
CA HIS A 12 -1.50 -53.50 -5.59
C HIS A 12 -0.11 -54.07 -5.30
N SER A 13 0.90 -53.17 -5.31
CA SER A 13 2.25 -53.48 -4.86
C SER A 13 2.25 -53.60 -3.34
N VAL A 14 2.54 -54.82 -2.86
CA VAL A 14 2.67 -55.15 -1.45
C VAL A 14 3.90 -54.43 -0.90
N LYS A 15 3.67 -53.54 0.06
CA LYS A 15 4.69 -52.69 0.69
C LYS A 15 5.52 -53.56 1.65
N GLU A 16 6.79 -53.79 1.32
CA GLU A 16 7.74 -54.48 2.20
C GLU A 16 7.89 -53.75 3.56
N PRO A 17 8.08 -54.49 4.67
CA PRO A 17 8.31 -53.90 5.98
C PRO A 17 9.69 -53.22 6.01
N SER A 18 9.69 -51.90 6.04
CA SER A 18 10.91 -51.10 6.13
C SER A 18 11.64 -51.33 7.46
N ALA A 19 12.94 -51.59 7.36
CA ALA A 19 13.89 -51.76 8.45
C ALA A 19 13.82 -50.62 9.50
N PRO A 20 14.22 -50.88 10.77
CA PRO A 20 14.23 -49.86 11.82
C PRO A 20 15.13 -48.69 11.41
N ARG A 21 14.50 -47.50 11.25
CA ARG A 21 15.18 -46.23 11.01
C ARG A 21 16.21 -46.01 12.12
N SER A 22 17.49 -46.03 11.74
CA SER A 22 18.59 -45.53 12.56
C SER A 22 18.23 -44.13 13.07
N VAL A 23 18.33 -43.94 14.38
CA VAL A 23 18.13 -42.65 15.04
C VAL A 23 19.26 -41.74 14.59
N GLU A 24 19.02 -40.95 13.54
CA GLU A 24 19.96 -39.92 13.09
C GLU A 24 20.16 -38.92 14.24
N GLU A 25 21.40 -38.81 14.69
CA GLU A 25 21.82 -37.83 15.69
C GLU A 25 21.42 -36.44 15.20
N ARG A 26 20.56 -35.76 15.98
CA ARG A 26 20.08 -34.41 15.69
C ARG A 26 21.27 -33.46 15.68
N SER A 27 21.78 -33.16 14.49
CA SER A 27 22.74 -32.08 14.26
C SER A 27 22.17 -30.80 14.87
N VAL A 28 22.97 -30.11 15.69
CA VAL A 28 22.63 -28.80 16.25
C VAL A 28 22.50 -27.83 15.08
N GLU A 29 21.28 -27.59 14.63
CA GLU A 29 21.00 -26.73 13.49
C GLU A 29 21.20 -25.25 13.84
N GLU A 30 21.72 -24.51 12.88
CA GLU A 30 21.94 -23.08 12.99
C GLU A 30 20.61 -22.33 13.21
N PRO A 31 20.60 -21.30 14.06
CA PRO A 31 19.39 -20.53 14.35
C PRO A 31 18.82 -19.91 13.08
N SER A 32 17.49 -19.92 12.95
CA SER A 32 16.83 -19.32 11.78
C SER A 32 17.22 -17.85 11.66
N ALA A 33 17.74 -17.44 10.49
CA ALA A 33 18.26 -16.09 10.25
C ALA A 33 17.22 -14.97 10.50
N ASN A 34 15.92 -15.31 10.48
CA ASN A 34 14.80 -14.38 10.64
C ASN A 34 14.04 -14.56 11.96
N TYR A 35 14.64 -15.16 13.00
CA TYR A 35 13.96 -15.34 14.28
C TYR A 35 13.50 -14.01 14.89
N ARG A 36 12.19 -13.89 15.10
CA ARG A 36 11.55 -12.80 15.84
C ARG A 36 10.68 -13.41 16.94
N PRO A 37 11.04 -13.23 18.23
CA PRO A 37 10.27 -13.76 19.34
C PRO A 37 8.78 -13.44 19.20
N GLY A 38 7.94 -14.49 19.20
CA GLY A 38 6.48 -14.38 19.11
C GLY A 38 5.93 -14.00 17.73
N LYS A 39 6.75 -13.94 16.68
CA LYS A 39 6.28 -13.61 15.33
C LYS A 39 6.69 -14.62 14.27
N GLU A 40 8.00 -14.86 14.12
CA GLU A 40 8.54 -15.59 12.97
C GLU A 40 9.77 -16.43 13.39
N GLY A 41 9.92 -17.60 12.75
CA GLY A 41 11.08 -18.48 12.92
C GLY A 41 11.05 -19.34 14.19
N PHE A 42 11.88 -20.38 14.17
CA PHE A 42 12.13 -21.22 15.35
C PHE A 42 13.13 -20.51 16.28
N ALA A 43 12.90 -20.65 17.59
CA ALA A 43 13.79 -20.09 18.60
C ALA A 43 15.20 -20.70 18.48
N PRO A 44 16.26 -19.93 18.78
CA PRO A 44 17.61 -20.47 18.79
C PRO A 44 17.70 -21.66 19.77
N GLY A 45 18.21 -22.79 19.29
CA GLY A 45 18.32 -24.03 20.07
C GLY A 45 17.09 -24.94 20.07
N MET A 46 15.98 -24.52 19.48
CA MET A 46 14.82 -25.40 19.23
C MET A 46 14.90 -25.94 17.80
N PRO A 47 15.10 -27.26 17.61
CA PRO A 47 15.10 -27.83 16.26
C PRO A 47 13.71 -27.69 15.65
N HIS A 48 13.66 -27.41 14.35
CA HIS A 48 12.41 -27.42 13.62
C HIS A 48 11.89 -28.87 13.45
N PRO A 49 10.57 -29.09 13.32
CA PRO A 49 10.04 -30.43 13.20
C PRO A 49 10.55 -31.10 11.92
N PRO A 50 10.83 -32.42 11.95
CA PRO A 50 11.40 -33.12 10.81
C PRO A 50 10.49 -33.01 9.58
N GLY A 51 11.08 -32.65 8.44
CA GLY A 51 10.37 -32.44 7.18
C GLY A 51 9.76 -31.04 7.00
N SER A 52 9.90 -30.14 7.97
CA SER A 52 9.68 -28.71 7.77
C SER A 52 10.97 -28.01 7.37
N SER A 53 10.92 -26.72 7.01
CA SER A 53 12.11 -25.88 6.82
C SER A 53 12.23 -24.88 7.97
N ALA A 54 13.44 -24.63 8.46
CA ALA A 54 13.69 -23.69 9.56
C ALA A 54 13.28 -22.25 9.23
N SER A 55 13.35 -21.86 7.95
CA SER A 55 12.86 -20.57 7.44
C SER A 55 11.65 -20.77 6.52
N PRO A 56 10.69 -19.83 6.51
CA PRO A 56 9.64 -19.84 5.50
C PRO A 56 10.25 -19.71 4.10
N PRO A 57 9.62 -20.28 3.06
CA PRO A 57 10.06 -20.09 1.68
C PRO A 57 10.02 -18.60 1.33
N PRO A 58 10.98 -18.10 0.53
CA PRO A 58 10.97 -16.70 0.10
C PRO A 58 9.67 -16.42 -0.69
N PRO A 59 9.11 -15.20 -0.58
CA PRO A 59 7.93 -14.84 -1.35
C PRO A 59 8.22 -14.96 -2.85
N PRO A 60 7.26 -15.41 -3.67
CA PRO A 60 7.47 -15.56 -5.11
C PRO A 60 7.82 -14.21 -5.74
N THR A 61 8.80 -14.21 -6.65
CA THR A 61 9.17 -13.02 -7.40
C THR A 61 7.97 -12.54 -8.23
N PRO A 62 7.62 -11.25 -8.18
CA PRO A 62 6.48 -10.75 -8.92
C PRO A 62 6.69 -10.88 -10.43
N ARG A 63 5.63 -11.23 -11.15
CA ARG A 63 5.68 -11.31 -12.61
C ARG A 63 5.92 -9.93 -13.20
N THR A 64 6.94 -9.83 -14.04
CA THR A 64 7.28 -8.62 -14.78
C THR A 64 6.85 -8.75 -16.24
N VAL A 65 6.81 -7.64 -16.96
CA VAL A 65 6.52 -7.63 -18.40
C VAL A 65 7.47 -8.54 -19.18
N ASP A 66 8.73 -8.62 -18.77
CA ASP A 66 9.75 -9.47 -19.40
C ASP A 66 9.52 -10.97 -19.19
N SER A 67 8.72 -11.34 -18.18
CA SER A 67 8.34 -12.74 -17.93
C SER A 67 7.24 -13.23 -18.87
N ILE A 68 6.57 -12.32 -19.61
CA ILE A 68 5.57 -12.71 -20.59
C ILE A 68 6.31 -13.22 -21.85
N PRO A 69 6.09 -14.47 -22.27
CA PRO A 69 6.69 -14.96 -23.50
C PRO A 69 6.22 -14.12 -24.71
N PRO A 70 7.10 -13.86 -25.68
CA PRO A 70 6.70 -13.16 -26.90
C PRO A 70 5.62 -13.95 -27.63
N MET A 71 4.71 -13.24 -28.30
CA MET A 71 3.71 -13.90 -29.13
C MET A 71 4.40 -14.83 -30.14
N SER A 72 3.87 -16.04 -30.27
CA SER A 72 4.42 -17.03 -31.21
C SER A 72 4.42 -16.46 -32.63
N LYS A 73 5.57 -16.51 -33.32
CA LYS A 73 5.72 -16.10 -34.74
C LYS A 73 4.71 -16.79 -35.67
N LYS A 74 4.21 -17.97 -35.28
CA LYS A 74 3.16 -18.72 -36.01
C LYS A 74 1.83 -17.95 -36.08
N HIS A 75 1.62 -16.96 -35.22
CA HIS A 75 0.42 -16.11 -35.16
C HIS A 75 0.61 -14.79 -35.92
N GLU A 76 1.79 -14.49 -36.45
CA GLU A 76 2.02 -13.30 -37.29
C GLU A 76 1.77 -13.58 -38.78
N VAL A 77 1.99 -14.83 -39.23
CA VAL A 77 2.13 -15.15 -40.66
C VAL A 77 0.81 -15.52 -41.37
N LYS A 78 -0.33 -15.68 -40.68
CA LYS A 78 -1.57 -16.21 -41.30
C LYS A 78 -2.59 -15.15 -41.72
N VAL A 79 -2.22 -14.26 -42.65
CA VAL A 79 -3.18 -13.33 -43.30
C VAL A 79 -4.21 -14.07 -44.16
N LYS A 80 -3.86 -15.27 -44.66
CA LYS A 80 -4.72 -16.11 -45.53
C LYS A 80 -5.54 -17.19 -44.80
N GLY A 81 -5.71 -17.10 -43.48
CA GLY A 81 -6.51 -18.06 -42.70
C GLY A 81 -8.02 -17.92 -42.89
N SER A 82 -8.78 -18.96 -42.54
CA SER A 82 -10.25 -18.91 -42.53
C SER A 82 -10.76 -17.83 -41.55
N PRO A 83 -12.00 -17.32 -41.70
CA PRO A 83 -12.55 -16.28 -40.81
C PRO A 83 -12.44 -16.63 -39.32
N ASN A 84 -12.73 -17.89 -38.96
CA ASN A 84 -12.58 -18.38 -37.59
C ASN A 84 -11.14 -18.36 -37.07
N GLN A 85 -10.14 -18.60 -37.94
CA GLN A 85 -8.73 -18.51 -37.55
C GLN A 85 -8.30 -17.07 -37.31
N ARG A 86 -8.80 -16.13 -38.12
CA ARG A 86 -8.54 -14.69 -37.94
C ARG A 86 -9.10 -14.21 -36.60
N PHE A 87 -10.34 -14.57 -36.28
CA PHE A 87 -10.96 -14.22 -35.00
C PHE A 87 -10.17 -14.79 -33.81
N LYS A 88 -9.76 -16.07 -33.85
CA LYS A 88 -8.94 -16.66 -32.77
C LYS A 88 -7.60 -15.95 -32.59
N LEU A 89 -6.96 -15.54 -33.69
CA LEU A 89 -5.71 -14.81 -33.69
C LEU A 89 -5.89 -13.40 -33.10
N GLU A 90 -6.96 -12.70 -33.49
CA GLU A 90 -7.34 -11.40 -32.92
C GLU A 90 -7.59 -11.50 -31.42
N MET A 91 -8.35 -12.50 -30.96
CA MET A 91 -8.58 -12.74 -29.53
C MET A 91 -7.30 -13.09 -28.77
N THR A 92 -6.34 -13.77 -29.40
CA THR A 92 -5.04 -14.07 -28.78
C THR A 92 -4.19 -12.82 -28.65
N LYS A 93 -4.17 -11.96 -29.67
CA LYS A 93 -3.52 -10.64 -29.62
C LYS A 93 -4.12 -9.77 -28.52
N LEU A 94 -5.45 -9.70 -28.45
CA LEU A 94 -6.16 -8.94 -27.43
C LEU A 94 -5.81 -9.43 -26.02
N ARG A 95 -5.80 -10.74 -25.78
CA ARG A 95 -5.39 -11.32 -24.49
C ARG A 95 -3.94 -10.98 -24.13
N HIS A 96 -3.02 -11.08 -25.08
CA HIS A 96 -1.60 -10.76 -24.85
C HIS A 96 -1.40 -9.28 -24.53
N ASN A 97 -2.05 -8.39 -25.28
CA ASN A 97 -2.03 -6.96 -25.04
C ASN A 97 -2.59 -6.61 -23.65
N TYR A 98 -3.76 -7.14 -23.30
CA TYR A 98 -4.37 -6.90 -22.00
C TYR A 98 -3.49 -7.41 -20.85
N GLN A 99 -2.90 -8.60 -21.00
CA GLN A 99 -1.98 -9.14 -20.02
C GLN A 99 -0.75 -8.25 -19.84
N ARG A 100 -0.19 -7.74 -20.94
CA ARG A 100 0.97 -6.84 -20.92
C ARG A 100 0.63 -5.52 -20.25
N GLU A 101 -0.47 -4.88 -20.65
CA GLU A 101 -0.95 -3.62 -20.07
C GLU A 101 -1.24 -3.77 -18.57
N HIS A 102 -1.89 -4.86 -18.17
CA HIS A 102 -2.15 -5.17 -16.77
C HIS A 102 -0.86 -5.25 -15.95
N LEU A 103 0.17 -5.94 -16.45
CA LEU A 103 1.47 -6.01 -15.75
C LEU A 103 2.18 -4.65 -15.68
N ILE A 104 2.09 -3.83 -16.74
CA ILE A 104 2.64 -2.46 -16.73
C ILE A 104 1.94 -1.62 -15.66
N GLN A 105 0.61 -1.68 -15.58
CA GLN A 105 -0.17 -0.96 -14.57
C GLN A 105 0.12 -1.45 -13.15
N GLU A 106 0.32 -2.76 -12.95
CA GLU A 106 0.73 -3.26 -11.64
C GLU A 106 2.13 -2.79 -11.25
N GLN A 107 3.08 -2.78 -12.19
CA GLN A 107 4.43 -2.30 -11.94
C GLN A 107 4.42 -0.83 -11.54
N SER A 108 3.72 0.03 -12.28
CA SER A 108 3.63 1.45 -11.96
C SER A 108 2.98 1.69 -10.59
N LYS A 109 1.91 0.96 -10.26
CA LYS A 109 1.29 1.02 -8.92
C LYS A 109 2.26 0.61 -7.81
N ARG A 110 3.05 -0.44 -8.03
CA ARG A 110 4.05 -0.90 -7.04
C ARG A 110 5.15 0.12 -6.85
N GLU A 111 5.66 0.71 -7.93
CA GLU A 111 6.66 1.78 -7.89
C GLU A 111 6.13 3.01 -7.15
N GLU A 112 4.88 3.41 -7.43
CA GLU A 112 4.23 4.51 -6.72
C GLU A 112 4.11 4.21 -5.22
N ILE A 113 3.64 3.03 -4.84
CA ILE A 113 3.57 2.61 -3.43
C ILE A 113 4.95 2.61 -2.78
N GLN A 114 5.99 2.12 -3.47
CA GLN A 114 7.35 2.12 -2.96
C GLN A 114 7.89 3.55 -2.79
N TRP A 115 7.62 4.42 -3.75
CA TRP A 115 7.96 5.84 -3.69
C TRP A 115 7.28 6.52 -2.49
N GLN A 116 5.97 6.31 -2.33
CA GLN A 116 5.20 6.84 -1.20
C GLN A 116 5.74 6.31 0.13
N ARG A 117 6.05 5.02 0.23
CA ARG A 117 6.65 4.41 1.44
C ARG A 117 8.03 4.99 1.74
N GLY A 118 8.88 5.15 0.72
CA GLY A 118 10.19 5.78 0.85
C GLY A 118 10.09 7.23 1.33
N GLY A 119 9.17 8.00 0.75
CA GLY A 119 8.86 9.37 1.17
C GLY A 119 8.36 9.44 2.61
N ALA A 120 7.44 8.55 3.00
CA ALA A 120 6.92 8.45 4.36
C ALA A 120 8.02 8.09 5.37
N LEU A 121 8.90 7.15 5.02
CA LEU A 121 10.02 6.76 5.87
C LEU A 121 11.01 7.91 6.07
N ARG A 122 11.36 8.64 4.99
CA ARG A 122 12.21 9.84 5.08
C ARG A 122 11.59 10.92 5.96
N LYS A 123 10.29 11.18 5.82
CA LYS A 123 9.54 12.12 6.67
C LYS A 123 9.58 11.69 8.14
N LEU A 124 9.40 10.40 8.41
CA LEU A 124 9.46 9.85 9.77
C LEU A 124 10.86 10.00 10.38
N GLN A 125 11.91 9.68 9.63
CA GLN A 125 13.30 9.84 10.08
C GLN A 125 13.63 11.32 10.35
N ALA A 126 13.24 12.23 9.45
CA ALA A 126 13.41 13.67 9.64
C ALA A 126 12.68 14.17 10.90
N ARG A 127 11.48 13.66 11.17
CA ARG A 127 10.73 13.96 12.40
C ARG A 127 11.48 13.46 13.63
N GLN A 128 11.94 12.21 13.63
CA GLN A 128 12.70 11.66 14.75
C GLN A 128 14.01 12.41 15.01
N ALA A 129 14.69 12.87 13.96
CA ALA A 129 15.89 13.70 14.09
C ALA A 129 15.56 15.04 14.78
N ARG A 130 14.51 15.74 14.34
CA ARG A 130 14.04 16.98 14.97
C ARG A 130 13.64 16.77 16.44
N ASP A 131 12.92 15.69 16.74
CA ASP A 131 12.50 15.38 18.10
C ASP A 131 13.71 15.12 19.02
N ARG A 132 14.78 14.50 18.49
CA ARG A 132 16.04 14.30 19.24
C ARG A 132 16.75 15.61 19.49
N GLU A 133 16.87 16.48 18.49
CA GLU A 133 17.48 17.80 18.64
C GLU A 133 16.72 18.66 19.66
N GLU A 134 15.38 18.64 19.62
CA GLU A 134 14.56 19.35 20.60
C GLU A 134 14.75 18.79 22.01
N ASN A 135 14.77 17.47 22.16
CA ASN A 135 15.01 16.82 23.44
C ASN A 135 16.41 17.14 23.99
N GLN A 136 17.45 17.14 23.16
CA GLN A 136 18.79 17.55 23.57
C GLN A 136 18.81 19.01 24.04
N GLY A 137 18.13 19.92 23.32
CA GLY A 137 17.99 21.31 23.74
C GLY A 137 17.20 21.50 25.04
N ARG A 138 16.22 20.64 25.32
CA ARG A 138 15.50 20.63 26.60
C ARG A 138 16.38 20.14 27.75
N LEU A 139 17.12 19.05 27.53
CA LEU A 139 18.03 18.49 28.53
C LEU A 139 19.18 19.44 28.86
N SER A 140 19.75 20.13 27.87
CA SER A 140 20.80 21.12 28.11
C SER A 140 20.28 22.32 28.91
N PHE A 141 19.06 22.78 28.62
CA PHE A 141 18.40 23.81 29.42
C PHE A 141 18.09 23.32 30.85
N GLU A 142 17.64 22.08 31.01
CA GLU A 142 17.37 21.49 32.33
C GLU A 142 18.64 21.40 33.17
N GLN A 143 19.76 20.95 32.58
CA GLN A 143 21.07 20.94 33.23
C GLN A 143 21.53 22.34 33.66
N LEU A 144 21.23 23.37 32.85
CA LEU A 144 21.52 24.76 33.20
C LEU A 144 20.66 25.27 34.37
N MET A 145 19.46 24.73 34.56
CA MET A 145 18.54 25.13 35.64
C MET A 145 18.80 24.37 36.95
N GLN A 146 19.38 23.18 36.90
CA GLN A 146 19.70 22.42 38.11
C GLN A 146 20.84 23.11 38.89
N PRO A 147 20.73 23.22 40.23
CA PRO A 147 21.82 23.70 41.07
C PRO A 147 22.92 22.64 41.14
N ASN A 148 23.79 22.59 40.14
CA ASN A 148 24.90 21.65 40.10
C ASN A 148 26.06 22.16 40.95
N GLU A 149 26.41 21.43 42.00
CA GLU A 149 27.51 21.72 42.94
C GLU A 149 28.92 21.63 42.30
N GLY A 150 29.03 21.24 41.03
CA GLY A 150 30.31 20.98 40.35
C GLY A 150 30.60 21.81 39.09
N MET A 151 29.73 22.74 38.67
CA MET A 151 29.94 23.55 37.47
C MET A 151 30.24 25.02 37.85
N THR A 152 31.47 25.48 37.57
CA THR A 152 31.94 26.84 37.82
C THR A 152 31.41 27.86 36.80
N ILE A 153 30.16 27.75 36.37
CA ILE A 153 29.53 28.80 35.57
C ILE A 153 29.17 29.90 36.55
N THR A 154 29.71 31.11 36.34
CA THR A 154 29.45 32.22 37.24
C THR A 154 27.97 32.62 37.16
N GLY A 155 27.37 33.03 38.29
CA GLY A 155 25.97 33.44 38.38
C GLY A 155 25.46 34.36 37.24
N PRO A 156 26.19 35.42 36.84
CA PRO A 156 25.76 36.29 35.75
C PRO A 156 25.79 35.62 34.36
N GLU A 157 26.78 34.77 34.07
CA GLU A 157 26.86 34.04 32.79
C GLU A 157 25.71 33.05 32.62
N ARG A 158 25.36 32.33 33.71
CA ARG A 158 24.18 31.45 33.71
C ARG A 158 22.90 32.23 33.43
N GLN A 159 22.72 33.40 34.05
CA GLN A 159 21.54 34.25 33.82
C GLN A 159 21.46 34.73 32.36
N ALA A 160 22.59 35.12 31.76
CA ALA A 160 22.64 35.51 30.35
C ALA A 160 22.18 34.36 29.42
N GLN A 161 22.71 33.15 29.62
CA GLN A 161 22.33 31.97 28.82
C GLN A 161 20.86 31.60 28.96
N VAL A 162 20.30 31.68 30.18
CA VAL A 162 18.86 31.45 30.41
C VAL A 162 18.02 32.50 29.67
N MET A 163 18.40 33.78 29.75
CA MET A 163 17.70 34.87 29.05
C MET A 163 17.74 34.70 27.54
N GLU A 164 18.89 34.31 26.97
CA GLU A 164 19.01 34.00 25.55
C GLU A 164 18.09 32.84 25.14
N PHE A 165 18.08 31.74 25.89
CA PHE A 165 17.20 30.61 25.61
C PHE A 165 15.71 30.99 25.64
N VAL A 166 15.30 31.79 26.64
CA VAL A 166 13.93 32.28 26.77
C VAL A 166 13.56 33.18 25.59
N ASN A 167 14.45 34.09 25.19
CA ASN A 167 14.25 34.97 24.03
C ASN A 167 14.14 34.17 22.72
N GLN A 168 15.04 33.20 22.50
CA GLN A 168 14.98 32.32 21.33
C GLN A 168 13.66 31.54 21.29
N ARG A 169 13.20 31.02 22.43
CA ARG A 169 11.92 30.30 22.51
C ARG A 169 10.73 31.21 22.24
N ARG A 170 10.79 32.47 22.70
CA ARG A 170 9.75 33.48 22.41
C ARG A 170 9.68 33.79 20.91
N ILE A 171 10.81 34.01 20.26
CA ILE A 171 10.89 34.26 18.82
C ILE A 171 10.30 33.07 18.04
N LYS A 172 10.76 31.84 18.34
CA LYS A 172 10.23 30.62 17.69
C LYS A 172 8.71 30.45 17.86
N ARG A 173 8.17 30.78 19.03
CA ARG A 173 6.70 30.73 19.25
C ARG A 173 5.96 31.75 18.38
N GLN A 174 6.50 32.96 18.25
CA GLN A 174 5.90 33.99 17.39
C GLN A 174 5.96 33.60 15.92
N GLU A 175 7.07 33.05 15.45
CA GLU A 175 7.21 32.54 14.07
C GLU A 175 6.24 31.40 13.81
N ASN A 176 6.14 30.43 14.72
CA ASN A 176 5.20 29.32 14.60
C ASN A 176 3.75 29.81 14.57
N TYR A 177 3.42 30.82 15.37
CA TYR A 177 2.09 31.43 15.36
C TYR A 177 1.80 32.10 14.00
N ARG A 178 2.72 32.91 13.49
CA ARG A 178 2.58 33.56 12.17
C ARG A 178 2.41 32.54 11.04
N LEU A 179 3.24 31.51 11.02
CA LEU A 179 3.17 30.46 10.02
C LEU A 179 1.86 29.64 10.10
N ALA A 180 1.33 29.42 11.32
CA ALA A 180 0.02 28.81 11.49
C ALA A 180 -1.11 29.72 10.99
N GLU A 181 -1.03 31.03 11.25
CA GLU A 181 -1.98 32.02 10.78
C GLU A 181 -1.97 32.17 9.25
N GLU A 182 -0.79 32.15 8.63
CA GLU A 182 -0.60 32.15 7.18
C GLU A 182 -1.28 30.93 6.54
N ARG A 183 -1.05 29.72 7.08
CA ARG A 183 -1.72 28.51 6.59
C ARG A 183 -3.24 28.58 6.70
N LEU A 184 -3.76 29.05 7.84
CA LEU A 184 -5.20 29.25 8.02
C LEU A 184 -5.75 30.32 7.07
N SER A 185 -4.94 31.32 6.71
CA SER A 185 -5.31 32.30 5.69
C SER A 185 -5.38 31.70 4.29
N GLU A 186 -4.40 30.87 3.92
CA GLU A 186 -4.38 30.12 2.66
C GLU A 186 -5.58 29.18 2.56
N GLU A 187 -5.87 28.41 3.61
CA GLU A 187 -7.03 27.51 3.67
C GLU A 187 -8.36 28.27 3.52
N ARG A 188 -8.48 29.44 4.15
CA ARG A 188 -9.66 30.32 3.98
C ARG A 188 -9.77 30.84 2.54
N MET A 189 -8.65 31.21 1.92
CA MET A 189 -8.63 31.66 0.52
C MET A 189 -9.05 30.54 -0.44
N ASP A 190 -8.51 29.34 -0.26
CA ASP A 190 -8.90 28.17 -1.06
C ASP A 190 -10.39 27.84 -0.90
N ALA A 191 -10.93 27.95 0.31
CA ALA A 191 -12.36 27.77 0.54
C ALA A 191 -13.19 28.85 -0.17
N MET A 192 -12.76 30.11 -0.19
CA MET A 192 -13.42 31.18 -0.94
C MET A 192 -13.37 30.95 -2.45
N ILE A 193 -12.25 30.46 -2.99
CA ILE A 193 -12.13 30.11 -4.41
C ILE A 193 -13.10 28.99 -4.77
N ARG A 194 -13.19 27.94 -3.94
CA ARG A 194 -14.16 26.85 -4.13
C ARG A 194 -15.59 27.37 -4.08
N LEU A 195 -15.91 28.23 -3.12
CA LEU A 195 -17.22 28.85 -3.02
C LEU A 195 -17.54 29.69 -4.26
N PHE A 196 -16.58 30.46 -4.78
CA PHE A 196 -16.74 31.26 -5.98
C PHE A 196 -17.07 30.39 -7.21
N HIS A 197 -16.39 29.27 -7.40
CA HIS A 197 -16.71 28.34 -8.48
C HIS A 197 -18.07 27.64 -8.29
N ALA A 198 -18.44 27.32 -7.04
CA ALA A 198 -19.75 26.75 -6.72
C ALA A 198 -20.90 27.78 -6.80
N ALA A 199 -20.60 29.08 -6.68
CA ALA A 199 -21.60 30.13 -6.68
C ALA A 199 -22.34 30.26 -8.02
N GLY A 200 -21.75 29.77 -9.12
CA GLY A 200 -22.44 29.66 -10.42
C GLY A 200 -23.69 28.77 -10.38
N ASP A 201 -23.74 27.80 -9.45
CA ASP A 201 -24.88 26.91 -9.26
C ASP A 201 -25.87 27.41 -8.20
N PHE A 202 -25.60 28.56 -7.57
CA PHE A 202 -26.50 29.09 -6.56
C PHE A 202 -27.83 29.52 -7.19
N VAL A 203 -28.90 29.24 -6.46
CA VAL A 203 -30.25 29.56 -6.87
C VAL A 203 -30.51 31.05 -6.67
N THR A 204 -30.79 31.74 -7.77
CA THR A 204 -31.27 33.12 -7.83
C THR A 204 -32.73 33.12 -8.25
N MET A 205 -33.43 34.23 -8.04
CA MET A 205 -34.84 34.36 -8.46
C MET A 205 -35.03 34.15 -9.96
N GLU A 206 -33.99 34.41 -10.76
CA GLU A 206 -34.02 34.29 -12.21
C GLU A 206 -33.80 32.84 -12.70
N ASN A 207 -33.06 32.02 -11.94
CA ASN A 207 -32.73 30.64 -12.33
C ASN A 207 -33.50 29.56 -11.55
N LEU A 208 -34.34 29.97 -10.59
CA LEU A 208 -35.10 29.08 -9.71
C LEU A 208 -35.93 28.05 -10.49
N ASP A 209 -36.75 28.52 -11.44
CA ASP A 209 -37.65 27.64 -12.20
C ASP A 209 -36.88 26.61 -13.04
N ALA A 210 -35.76 27.02 -13.65
CA ALA A 210 -34.91 26.14 -14.44
C ALA A 210 -34.26 25.03 -13.58
N LYS A 211 -33.75 25.38 -12.40
CA LYS A 211 -33.16 24.40 -11.47
C LYS A 211 -34.21 23.46 -10.87
N VAL A 212 -35.42 23.96 -10.61
CA VAL A 212 -36.55 23.12 -10.17
C VAL A 212 -36.93 22.10 -11.25
N HIS A 213 -36.99 22.52 -12.51
CA HIS A 213 -37.26 21.62 -13.63
C HIS A 213 -36.17 20.55 -13.79
N GLU A 214 -34.89 20.96 -13.78
CA GLU A 214 -33.74 20.05 -13.83
C GLU A 214 -33.79 19.01 -12.70
N PHE A 215 -34.15 19.43 -11.49
CA PHE A 215 -34.30 18.53 -10.34
C PHE A 215 -35.43 17.51 -10.54
N TYR A 216 -36.58 17.89 -11.08
CA TYR A 216 -37.69 16.96 -11.34
C TYR A 216 -37.38 15.99 -12.48
N GLU A 217 -36.75 16.46 -13.56
CA GLU A 217 -36.33 15.58 -14.66
C GLU A 217 -35.26 14.59 -14.20
N ALA A 218 -34.23 15.05 -13.49
CA ALA A 218 -33.19 14.19 -12.94
C ALA A 218 -33.74 13.22 -11.87
N GLY A 219 -34.59 13.72 -10.96
CA GLY A 219 -35.21 12.93 -9.89
C GLY A 219 -36.10 11.81 -10.40
N MET A 220 -36.86 12.05 -11.47
CA MET A 220 -37.66 11.00 -12.14
C MET A 220 -36.78 9.90 -12.76
N THR A 221 -35.59 10.23 -13.28
CA THR A 221 -34.68 9.21 -13.83
C THR A 221 -34.01 8.35 -12.76
N MET A 222 -33.78 8.88 -11.55
CA MET A 222 -33.20 8.14 -10.43
C MET A 222 -34.19 7.13 -9.85
N GLN A 223 -35.46 7.51 -9.66
CA GLN A 223 -36.48 6.58 -9.19
C GLN A 223 -36.74 5.46 -10.23
N ASN A 224 -36.77 5.79 -11.52
CA ASN A 224 -36.91 4.77 -12.57
C ASN A 224 -35.76 3.74 -12.61
N LYS A 225 -34.52 4.12 -12.26
CA LYS A 225 -33.41 3.17 -12.23
C LYS A 225 -33.47 2.20 -11.05
N VAL A 226 -33.97 2.65 -9.89
CA VAL A 226 -34.13 1.79 -8.71
C VAL A 226 -35.20 0.73 -8.95
N TYR A 227 -36.34 1.09 -9.56
CA TYR A 227 -37.40 0.12 -9.83
C TYR A 227 -37.08 -0.88 -10.96
N VAL A 228 -36.24 -0.52 -11.94
CA VAL A 228 -35.90 -1.44 -13.05
C VAL A 228 -34.88 -2.51 -12.63
N LEU A 229 -33.96 -2.20 -11.72
CA LEU A 229 -32.99 -3.17 -11.20
C LEU A 229 -33.65 -4.23 -10.31
N ASP A 230 -34.53 -3.83 -9.39
CA ASP A 230 -35.26 -4.78 -8.53
C ASP A 230 -36.15 -5.73 -9.32
N VAL A 231 -36.79 -5.25 -10.41
CA VAL A 231 -37.64 -6.09 -11.26
C VAL A 231 -36.79 -7.02 -12.14
N GLN A 232 -35.60 -6.59 -12.60
CA GLN A 232 -34.69 -7.46 -13.35
C GLN A 232 -34.08 -8.57 -12.49
N ASP A 233 -33.72 -8.27 -11.25
CA ASP A 233 -33.19 -9.27 -10.31
C ASP A 233 -34.28 -10.27 -9.89
N MET A 234 -35.53 -9.83 -9.70
CA MET A 234 -36.65 -10.73 -9.42
C MET A 234 -37.03 -11.65 -10.59
N VAL A 235 -36.77 -11.26 -11.85
CA VAL A 235 -37.07 -12.08 -13.03
C VAL A 235 -35.91 -13.04 -13.35
N ALA A 236 -34.68 -12.74 -12.92
CA ALA A 236 -33.53 -13.63 -13.09
C ALA A 236 -33.53 -14.84 -12.14
N ASP A 237 -34.28 -14.77 -11.03
CA ASP A 237 -34.42 -15.83 -10.02
C ASP A 237 -35.61 -16.79 -10.26
N VAL A 238 -36.32 -16.66 -11.40
CA VAL A 238 -37.42 -17.55 -11.83
C VAL A 238 -36.99 -18.40 -13.03
#